data_AF-A0A3M1EEP6-F1
#
_entry.id   AF-A0A3M1EEP6-F1
#
_cell.length_a   1.000
_cell.length_b   1.000
_cell.length_c   1.000
_cell.angle_alpha   90.00
_cell.angle_beta   90.00
_cell.angle_gamma   90.00
#
_symmetry.space_group_name_H-M   'P 1'
#
loop_
_entity.id
_entity.type
_entity.pdbx_description
1 polymer ?
#
loop_
_entity_poly.entity_id
_entity_poly.type
_entity_poly.pdbx_seq_one_letter_code
_entity_poly.pdbx_strand_id
1 'polypeptide(L)'
;RFGLFIRALREDEEAAAALGVNIVRYKVLVFTITSLIAATAGAVNAHYITVITPNIFLIAQMSLVIAMAVIGGLESLIAAAIGAIFIEFALEFLRTSFTIGPVVVDMTTWRLVFFGLLLMLTLRFWNNGLLHPLIQRLTRGRALEETVAKRQAAVEGQG
;
A
#
# COMPACT_ATOMS: atom_id res chain seq x y z
N ARG A 1 -11.43 13.29 -13.47
CA ARG A 1 -12.51 12.41 -14.00
C ARG A 1 -12.07 10.94 -14.08
N PHE A 2 -10.89 10.61 -14.63
CA PHE A 2 -10.37 9.24 -14.70
C PHE A 2 -10.43 8.45 -13.38
N GLY A 3 -9.94 9.02 -12.27
CA GLY A 3 -9.98 8.36 -10.96
C GLY A 3 -11.39 8.09 -10.40
N LEU A 4 -12.39 8.90 -10.79
CA LEU A 4 -13.78 8.68 -10.38
C LEU A 4 -14.37 7.45 -11.06
N PHE A 5 -14.07 7.27 -12.36
CA PHE A 5 -14.50 6.09 -13.12
C PHE A 5 -13.85 4.80 -12.62
N ILE A 6 -12.55 4.84 -12.27
CA ILE A 6 -11.86 3.69 -11.66
C ILE A 6 -12.47 3.33 -10.29
N ARG A 7 -12.83 4.35 -9.50
CA ARG A 7 -13.46 4.12 -8.20
C ARG A 7 -14.87 3.54 -8.32
N ALA A 8 -15.66 4.04 -9.26
CA ALA A 8 -16.98 3.47 -9.57
C ALA A 8 -16.87 2.01 -10.04
N LEU A 9 -15.88 1.70 -10.90
CA LEU A 9 -15.60 0.34 -11.34
C LEU A 9 -15.21 -0.61 -10.19
N ARG A 10 -14.57 -0.11 -9.13
CA ARG A 10 -14.23 -0.90 -7.93
C ARG A 10 -15.44 -1.21 -7.06
N GLU A 11 -16.44 -0.32 -7.03
CA GLU A 11 -17.64 -0.48 -6.20
C GLU A 11 -18.68 -1.37 -6.88
N ASP A 12 -19.03 -1.07 -8.14
CA ASP A 12 -19.99 -1.85 -8.93
C ASP A 12 -19.71 -1.71 -10.43
N GLU A 13 -19.25 -2.82 -11.02
CA GLU A 13 -18.94 -2.89 -12.44
C GLU A 13 -20.20 -2.80 -13.32
N GLU A 14 -21.28 -3.46 -12.94
CA GLU A 14 -22.52 -3.48 -13.73
C GLU A 14 -23.19 -2.10 -13.73
N ALA A 15 -23.22 -1.43 -12.57
CA ALA A 15 -23.73 -0.07 -12.46
C ALA A 15 -22.89 0.93 -13.27
N ALA A 16 -21.55 0.79 -13.28
CA ALA A 16 -20.68 1.63 -14.09
C ALA A 16 -20.91 1.41 -15.60
N ALA A 17 -21.20 0.17 -16.03
CA ALA A 17 -21.57 -0.15 -17.41
C ALA A 17 -22.85 0.58 -17.83
N ALA A 18 -23.87 0.55 -16.96
CA ALA A 18 -25.18 1.15 -17.21
C ALA A 18 -25.10 2.69 -17.36
N LEU A 19 -24.12 3.32 -16.73
CA LEU A 19 -23.83 4.76 -16.84
C LEU A 19 -23.01 5.12 -18.11
N GLY A 20 -22.78 4.17 -19.02
CA GLY A 20 -22.09 4.38 -20.29
C GLY A 20 -20.56 4.38 -20.18
N VAL A 21 -19.99 3.91 -19.06
CA VAL A 21 -18.54 3.79 -18.90
C VAL A 21 -18.04 2.54 -19.61
N ASN A 22 -17.07 2.68 -20.52
CA ASN A 22 -16.45 1.53 -21.19
C ASN A 22 -15.49 0.80 -20.26
N ILE A 23 -15.99 -0.17 -19.50
CA ILE A 23 -15.26 -0.94 -18.50
C ILE A 23 -14.00 -1.60 -19.07
N VAL A 24 -14.12 -2.24 -20.24
CA VAL A 24 -13.04 -3.00 -20.87
C VAL A 24 -11.82 -2.10 -21.11
N ARG A 25 -12.04 -0.89 -21.66
CA ARG A 25 -10.96 0.07 -21.90
C ARG A 25 -10.25 0.48 -20.61
N TYR A 26 -11.00 0.76 -19.54
CA TYR A 26 -10.41 1.14 -18.25
C TYR A 26 -9.66 -0.02 -17.59
N LYS A 27 -10.18 -1.25 -17.66
CA LYS A 27 -9.48 -2.45 -17.16
C LYS A 27 -8.17 -2.70 -17.90
N VAL A 28 -8.18 -2.66 -19.23
CA VAL A 28 -6.97 -2.83 -20.05
C VAL A 28 -5.95 -1.75 -19.73
N LEU A 29 -6.38 -0.49 -19.56
CA LEU A 29 -5.48 0.61 -19.24
C LEU A 29 -4.84 0.43 -17.85
N VAL A 30 -5.63 0.09 -16.82
CA VAL A 30 -5.11 -0.21 -15.48
C VAL A 30 -4.17 -1.42 -15.49
N PHE A 31 -4.55 -2.49 -16.18
CA PHE A 31 -3.70 -3.67 -16.32
C PHE A 31 -2.37 -3.35 -17.01
N THR A 32 -2.40 -2.53 -18.06
CA THR A 32 -1.18 -2.13 -18.80
C THR A 32 -0.26 -1.29 -17.91
N ILE A 33 -0.80 -0.32 -17.17
CA ILE A 33 -0.01 0.53 -16.27
C ILE A 33 0.60 -0.30 -15.14
N THR A 34 -0.20 -1.15 -14.48
CA THR A 34 0.29 -2.00 -13.38
C THR A 34 1.34 -3.00 -13.86
N SER A 35 1.13 -3.62 -15.02
CA SER A 35 2.10 -4.54 -15.63
C SER A 35 3.40 -3.85 -16.00
N LEU A 36 3.35 -2.63 -16.53
CA LEU A 36 4.54 -1.84 -16.84
C LEU A 36 5.37 -1.55 -15.58
N ILE A 37 4.72 -1.15 -14.48
CA ILE A 37 5.39 -0.89 -13.20
C ILE A 37 5.99 -2.19 -12.64
N ALA A 38 5.21 -3.28 -12.63
CA ALA A 38 5.67 -4.58 -12.13
C ALA A 38 6.85 -5.14 -12.96
N ALA A 39 6.80 -5.03 -14.28
CA ALA A 39 7.86 -5.45 -15.18
C ALA A 39 9.14 -4.63 -14.96
N THR A 40 9.01 -3.31 -14.78
CA THR A 40 10.16 -2.43 -14.50
C THR A 40 10.81 -2.80 -13.17
N ALA A 41 10.01 -3.00 -12.12
CA ALA A 41 10.53 -3.44 -10.81
C ALA A 41 11.21 -4.82 -10.91
N GLY A 42 10.60 -5.76 -11.63
CA GLY A 42 11.17 -7.10 -11.86
C GLY A 42 12.48 -7.06 -12.64
N ALA A 43 12.59 -6.22 -13.68
CA ALA A 43 13.80 -6.05 -14.47
C ALA A 43 14.95 -5.49 -13.64
N VAL A 44 14.69 -4.46 -12.81
CA VAL A 44 15.67 -3.90 -11.87
C VAL A 44 16.11 -4.96 -10.86
N ASN A 45 15.18 -5.73 -10.29
CA ASN A 45 15.49 -6.80 -9.35
C ASN A 45 16.31 -7.93 -9.99
N ALA A 46 15.99 -8.34 -11.22
CA ALA A 46 16.75 -9.34 -11.97
C ALA A 46 18.19 -8.87 -12.23
N HIS A 47 18.37 -7.59 -12.56
CA HIS A 47 19.69 -6.99 -12.71
C HIS A 47 20.47 -6.96 -11.39
N TYR A 48 19.81 -6.67 -10.27
CA TYR A 48 20.43 -6.60 -8.94
C TYR A 48 20.88 -7.98 -8.42
N ILE A 49 20.03 -9.00 -8.52
CA ILE A 49 20.33 -10.32 -7.95
C ILE A 49 21.32 -11.10 -8.82
N THR A 50 21.41 -10.80 -10.13
CA THR A 50 22.32 -11.42 -11.13
C THR A 50 22.18 -12.93 -11.35
N VAL A 51 21.48 -13.64 -10.45
CA VAL A 51 21.20 -15.07 -10.50
C VAL A 51 19.70 -15.29 -10.30
N ILE A 52 19.04 -15.88 -11.30
CA ILE A 52 17.61 -16.19 -11.24
C ILE A 52 17.45 -17.66 -10.91
N THR A 53 17.04 -17.95 -9.68
CA THR A 53 16.69 -19.31 -9.22
C THR A 53 15.17 -19.37 -8.99
N PRO A 54 14.45 -20.46 -9.26
CA PRO A 54 13.01 -20.51 -8.98
C PRO A 54 12.65 -20.32 -7.49
N ASN A 55 13.64 -20.41 -6.59
CA ASN A 55 13.46 -20.31 -5.15
C ASN A 55 13.38 -18.88 -4.58
N ILE A 56 13.72 -17.83 -5.35
CA ILE A 56 13.69 -16.43 -4.87
C ILE A 56 12.27 -15.88 -4.70
N PHE A 57 11.27 -16.49 -5.35
CA PHE A 57 9.86 -16.08 -5.26
C PHE A 57 8.99 -17.07 -4.49
N LEU A 58 9.58 -17.81 -3.55
CA LEU A 58 8.82 -18.67 -2.65
C LEU A 58 7.78 -17.88 -1.85
N ILE A 59 6.85 -18.63 -1.25
CA ILE A 59 5.75 -18.15 -0.38
C ILE A 59 6.23 -17.09 0.61
N ALA A 60 7.44 -17.24 1.17
CA ALA A 60 8.02 -16.25 2.07
C ALA A 60 8.15 -14.85 1.43
N GLN A 61 8.72 -14.75 0.23
CA GLN A 61 8.87 -13.48 -0.49
C GLN A 61 7.50 -12.86 -0.82
N MET A 62 6.54 -13.66 -1.29
CA MET A 62 5.19 -13.18 -1.61
C MET A 62 4.45 -12.70 -0.35
N SER A 63 4.57 -13.43 0.75
CA SER A 63 3.98 -13.04 2.03
C SER A 63 4.54 -11.72 2.56
N LEU A 64 5.84 -11.45 2.33
CA LEU A 64 6.47 -10.18 2.69
C LEU A 64 5.91 -9.02 1.88
N VAL A 65 5.75 -9.18 0.56
CA VAL A 65 5.15 -8.14 -0.29
C VAL A 65 3.72 -7.83 0.16
N ILE A 66 2.94 -8.85 0.50
CA ILE A 66 1.58 -8.66 1.04
C ILE A 66 1.64 -7.95 2.39
N ALA A 67 2.56 -8.35 3.28
CA ALA A 67 2.74 -7.72 4.58
C ALA A 67 3.07 -6.23 4.44
N MET A 68 4.00 -5.85 3.57
CA MET A 68 4.33 -4.44 3.28
C MET A 68 3.09 -3.65 2.87
N ALA A 69 2.25 -4.21 1.98
CA ALA A 69 1.01 -3.57 1.53
C ALA A 69 -0.04 -3.47 2.65
N VAL A 70 -0.19 -4.49 3.49
CA VAL A 70 -1.14 -4.50 4.62
C VAL A 70 -0.71 -3.51 5.70
N ILE A 71 0.58 -3.48 6.03
CA ILE A 71 1.14 -2.59 7.06
C ILE A 71 1.04 -1.12 6.64
N GLY A 72 1.35 -0.84 5.37
CA GLY A 72 1.18 0.49 4.80
C GLY A 72 -0.28 0.90 4.64
N GLY A 73 -1.13 -0.02 4.19
CA GLY A 73 -2.57 0.16 4.00
C GLY A 73 -3.01 -0.14 2.57
N LEU A 74 -4.01 -1.03 2.42
CA LEU A 74 -4.47 -1.54 1.13
C LEU A 74 -5.23 -0.49 0.27
N GLU A 75 -5.75 0.56 0.90
CA GLU A 75 -6.61 1.55 0.22
C GLU A 75 -5.86 2.77 -0.34
N SER A 76 -4.56 2.91 -0.04
CA SER A 76 -3.77 4.05 -0.48
C SER A 76 -2.39 3.63 -0.96
N LEU A 77 -2.09 3.93 -2.22
CA LEU A 77 -0.79 3.63 -2.84
C LEU A 77 0.38 4.28 -2.09
N ILE A 78 0.19 5.52 -1.62
CA ILE A 78 1.21 6.27 -0.87
C ILE A 78 1.46 5.60 0.49
N ALA A 79 0.40 5.11 1.11
CA ALA A 79 0.47 4.43 2.40
C ALA A 79 1.21 3.09 2.27
N ALA A 80 0.86 2.30 1.26
CA ALA A 80 1.58 1.08 0.90
C ALA A 80 3.07 1.33 0.61
N ALA A 81 3.41 2.40 -0.12
CA ALA A 81 4.81 2.75 -0.40
C ALA A 81 5.60 3.10 0.87
N ILE A 82 5.01 3.89 1.79
CA ILE A 82 5.64 4.21 3.08
C ILE A 82 5.81 2.94 3.94
N GLY A 83 4.80 2.07 3.97
CA GLY A 83 4.88 0.78 4.66
C GLY A 83 6.00 -0.10 4.11
N ALA A 84 6.13 -0.19 2.79
CA ALA A 84 7.22 -0.92 2.14
C ALA A 84 8.60 -0.37 2.54
N ILE A 85 8.79 0.95 2.50
CA ILE A 85 10.07 1.58 2.89
C ILE A 85 10.40 1.31 4.36
N PHE A 86 9.43 1.46 5.26
CA PHE A 86 9.64 1.22 6.69
C PHE A 86 10.04 -0.23 6.97
N ILE A 87 9.33 -1.16 6.32
CA ILE A 87 9.62 -2.58 6.43
C ILE A 87 11.01 -2.87 5.86
N GLU A 88 11.33 -2.42 4.65
CA GLU A 88 12.65 -2.61 4.03
C GLU A 88 13.79 -2.06 4.90
N PHE A 89 13.58 -0.91 5.54
CA PHE A 89 14.56 -0.35 6.46
C PHE A 89 14.72 -1.22 7.72
N ALA A 90 13.62 -1.77 8.26
CA ALA A 90 13.67 -2.72 9.36
C ALA A 90 14.36 -4.04 8.94
N LEU A 91 14.17 -4.51 7.71
CA LEU A 91 14.90 -5.67 7.16
C LEU A 91 16.40 -5.41 7.17
N GLU A 92 16.82 -4.28 6.61
CA GLU A 92 18.23 -3.97 6.44
C GLU A 92 18.91 -3.79 7.80
N PHE A 93 18.20 -3.21 8.78
CA PHE A 93 18.69 -3.12 10.15
C PHE A 93 18.89 -4.51 10.77
N LEU A 94 17.93 -5.43 10.57
CA LEU A 94 18.02 -6.82 11.02
C LEU A 94 19.02 -7.67 10.22
N ARG A 95 19.47 -7.18 9.05
CA ARG A 95 20.48 -7.85 8.23
C ARG A 95 21.87 -7.79 8.84
N THR A 96 22.12 -6.87 9.77
CA THR A 96 23.41 -6.74 10.45
C THR A 96 23.63 -7.95 11.35
N SER A 97 24.36 -8.95 10.86
CA SER A 97 24.76 -10.11 11.65
C SER A 97 25.60 -9.66 12.85
N PHE A 98 25.12 -9.95 14.06
CA PHE A 98 25.85 -9.64 15.29
C PHE A 98 26.49 -10.94 15.79
N THR A 99 27.79 -11.06 15.62
CA THR A 99 28.58 -12.18 16.15
C THR A 99 28.78 -11.98 17.64
N ILE A 100 28.00 -12.68 18.47
CA ILE A 100 28.21 -12.74 19.93
C ILE A 100 29.11 -13.95 20.22
N GLY A 101 30.43 -13.76 20.19
CA GLY A 101 31.39 -14.81 20.51
C GLY A 101 31.38 -15.99 19.52
N PRO A 102 31.46 -17.26 19.95
CA PRO A 102 31.58 -18.43 19.06
C PRO A 102 30.24 -18.93 18.48
N VAL A 103 29.11 -18.27 18.79
CA VAL A 103 27.79 -18.66 18.32
C VAL A 103 27.41 -17.77 17.14
N VAL A 104 27.42 -18.35 15.94
CA VAL A 104 26.92 -17.69 14.72
C VAL A 104 25.40 -17.77 14.77
N VAL A 105 24.73 -16.67 15.11
CA VAL A 105 23.27 -16.59 15.01
C VAL A 105 22.93 -16.27 13.56
N ASP A 106 22.41 -17.26 12.83
CA ASP A 106 21.87 -17.06 11.48
C ASP A 106 20.60 -16.19 11.55
N MET A 107 20.79 -14.87 11.44
CA MET A 107 19.70 -13.91 11.37
C MET A 107 18.76 -14.14 10.18
N THR A 108 19.17 -14.91 9.17
CA THR A 108 18.33 -15.27 8.02
C THR A 108 17.04 -15.99 8.44
N THR A 109 17.12 -16.86 9.44
CA THR A 109 15.95 -17.61 9.98
C THR A 109 15.18 -16.77 11.00
N TRP A 110 15.89 -16.04 11.87
CA TRP A 110 15.27 -15.19 12.90
C TRP A 110 14.53 -13.99 12.29
N ARG A 111 14.95 -13.54 11.11
CA ARG A 111 14.29 -12.50 10.34
C ARG A 111 12.82 -12.83 10.10
N LEU A 112 12.48 -14.06 9.68
CA LEU A 112 11.10 -14.50 9.45
C LEU A 112 10.22 -14.44 10.72
N VAL A 113 10.80 -14.77 11.88
CA VAL A 113 10.09 -14.72 13.16
C VAL A 113 9.87 -13.28 13.60
N PHE A 114 10.90 -12.44 13.52
CA PHE A 114 10.79 -11.00 13.80
C PHE A 114 9.79 -10.32 12.89
N PHE A 115 9.72 -10.75 11.63
CA PHE A 115 8.70 -10.30 10.69
C PHE A 115 7.31 -10.71 11.06
N GLY A 116 7.09 -11.98 11.37
CA GLY A 116 5.79 -12.46 11.83
C GLY A 116 5.34 -11.68 13.06
N LEU A 117 6.27 -11.41 13.98
CA LEU A 117 6.02 -10.59 15.16
C LEU A 117 5.71 -9.13 14.79
N LEU A 118 6.47 -8.51 13.89
CA LEU A 118 6.28 -7.14 13.46
C LEU A 118 4.93 -7.00 12.71
N LEU A 119 4.59 -7.95 11.85
CA LEU A 119 3.30 -8.06 11.18
C LEU A 119 2.18 -8.22 12.23
N MET A 120 2.35 -9.11 13.20
CA MET A 120 1.38 -9.31 14.29
C MET A 120 1.21 -8.05 15.14
N LEU A 121 2.29 -7.34 15.46
CA LEU A 121 2.27 -6.06 16.17
C LEU A 121 1.55 -4.99 15.36
N THR A 122 1.86 -4.85 14.07
CA THR A 122 1.20 -3.87 13.20
C THR A 122 -0.31 -4.15 13.07
N LEU A 123 -0.73 -5.41 12.93
CA LEU A 123 -2.15 -5.78 12.93
C LEU A 123 -2.81 -5.54 14.29
N ARG A 124 -2.11 -5.84 15.40
CA ARG A 124 -2.59 -5.67 16.78
C ARG A 124 -2.77 -4.19 17.14
N PHE A 125 -1.80 -3.35 16.80
CA PHE A 125 -1.82 -1.93 17.14
C PHE A 125 -2.63 -1.10 16.15
N TRP A 126 -2.71 -1.51 14.88
CA TRP A 126 -3.40 -0.77 13.83
C TRP A 126 -4.33 -1.67 13.03
N ASN A 127 -5.52 -1.91 13.58
CA ASN A 127 -6.61 -2.69 12.99
C ASN A 127 -7.12 -2.16 11.62
N ASN A 128 -6.53 -1.07 11.06
CA ASN A 128 -6.79 -0.50 9.73
C ASN A 128 -5.55 0.15 9.04
N GLY A 129 -4.32 -0.13 9.49
CA GLY A 129 -3.08 0.51 8.97
C GLY A 129 -2.83 1.94 9.48
N LEU A 130 -1.57 2.40 9.39
CA LEU A 130 -1.08 3.69 9.94
C LEU A 130 -1.88 4.93 9.52
N LEU A 131 -2.46 4.92 8.31
CA LEU A 131 -2.91 6.13 7.63
C LEU A 131 -4.44 6.29 7.54
N HIS A 132 -5.22 5.28 7.94
CA HIS A 132 -6.67 5.40 8.06
C HIS A 132 -7.12 6.58 8.97
N PRO A 133 -6.52 6.82 10.16
CA PRO A 133 -6.89 7.98 10.98
C PRO A 133 -6.41 9.32 10.41
N LEU A 134 -5.35 9.34 9.59
CA LEU A 134 -4.80 10.59 9.03
C LEU A 134 -5.60 11.06 7.80
N ILE A 135 -6.04 10.13 6.95
CA ILE A 135 -6.90 10.43 5.79
C ILE A 135 -8.28 10.91 6.26
N GLN A 136 -8.86 10.31 7.30
CA GLN A 136 -10.13 10.79 7.86
C GLN A 136 -10.06 12.22 8.40
N ARG A 137 -8.92 12.67 8.96
CA ARG A 137 -8.75 14.05 9.45
C ARG A 137 -8.63 15.07 8.31
N LEU A 138 -7.97 14.71 7.21
CA LEU A 138 -7.81 15.59 6.04
C LEU A 138 -9.11 15.69 5.20
N THR A 139 -9.86 14.59 5.06
CA THR A 139 -11.14 14.64 4.31
C THR A 139 -12.25 15.35 5.09
N ARG A 140 -12.24 15.30 6.43
CA ARG A 140 -13.19 16.06 7.27
C ARG A 140 -12.92 17.56 7.32
N GLY A 141 -11.66 18.00 7.19
CA GLY A 141 -11.31 19.43 7.24
C GLY A 141 -11.99 20.25 6.13
N ARG A 142 -12.04 19.72 4.90
CA ARG A 142 -12.61 20.45 3.74
C ARG A 142 -14.14 20.46 3.70
N ALA A 143 -14.79 19.41 4.18
CA ALA A 143 -16.26 19.36 4.24
C ALA A 143 -16.85 20.34 5.26
N LEU A 144 -16.09 20.67 6.31
CA LEU A 144 -16.50 21.66 7.31
C LEU A 144 -16.36 23.09 6.79
N GLU A 145 -15.31 23.41 6.02
CA GLU A 145 -15.16 24.73 5.38
C GLU A 145 -16.29 25.01 4.38
N GLU A 146 -16.71 24.02 3.58
CA GLU A 146 -17.84 24.16 2.66
C GLU A 146 -19.18 24.34 3.39
N THR A 147 -19.37 23.71 4.56
CA THR A 147 -20.61 23.85 5.35
C THR A 147 -20.68 25.20 6.06
N VAL A 148 -19.54 25.73 6.54
CA VAL A 148 -19.46 27.04 7.18
C VAL A 148 -19.62 28.17 6.16
N ALA A 149 -18.98 28.08 5.01
CA ALA A 149 -19.11 29.06 3.94
C ALA A 149 -20.56 29.15 3.40
N LYS A 150 -21.24 27.99 3.26
CA LYS A 150 -22.62 27.94 2.79
C LYS A 150 -23.64 28.44 3.83
N ARG A 151 -23.33 28.34 5.13
CA ARG A 151 -24.14 28.95 6.21
C ARG A 151 -23.90 30.45 6.34
N GLN A 152 -22.67 30.93 6.19
CA GLN A 152 -22.37 32.38 6.24
C GLN A 152 -23.00 33.13 5.06
N ALA A 153 -22.91 32.58 3.84
CA ALA A 153 -23.58 33.15 2.66
C ALA A 153 -25.12 33.14 2.78
N ALA A 154 -25.71 32.22 3.54
CA ALA A 154 -27.15 32.19 3.81
C ALA A 154 -27.60 33.20 4.88
N VAL A 155 -26.68 33.66 5.74
CA VAL A 155 -26.95 34.64 6.81
C VAL A 155 -26.72 36.07 6.32
N GLU A 156 -25.74 36.32 5.44
CA GLU A 156 -25.49 37.65 4.84
C GLU A 156 -26.54 38.08 3.81
N GLY A 157 -27.28 37.15 3.20
CA GLY A 157 -28.37 37.45 2.27
C GLY A 157 -29.71 37.81 2.92
N GLN A 158 -29.78 37.92 4.25
CA GLN A 158 -31.00 38.21 5.01
C GLN A 158 -30.91 39.46 5.91
N GLY A 159 -29.84 40.27 5.80
CA GLY A 159 -29.70 41.57 6.46
C GLY A 159 -29.78 42.72 5.46
#